data_AF-A0A1F9ZVH7-F1
#
_entry.id   AF-A0A1F9ZVH7-F1
#
_cell.length_a   1.000
_cell.length_b   1.000
_cell.length_c   1.000
_cell.angle_alpha   90.00
_cell.angle_beta   90.00
_cell.angle_gamma   90.00
#
_symmetry.space_group_name_H-M   'P 1'
#
loop_
_entity.id
_entity.type
_entity.pdbx_description
1 polymer ?
#
loop_
_entity_poly.entity_id
_entity_poly.type
_entity_poly.pdbx_seq_one_letter_code
_entity_poly.pdbx_strand_id
1 'polypeptide(L)' 'MATHKPHARKLRLMARTKSNRRVPAWVMIRTNRNFLRHPKRRNWRRTKLKV' A
#
# COMPACT_ATOMS: atom_id res chain seq x y z
N MET A 1 -12.11 3.56 -9.62
CA MET A 1 -12.64 3.77 -8.24
C MET A 1 -14.15 3.87 -8.33
N ALA A 2 -14.94 3.22 -7.46
CA ALA A 2 -16.40 3.45 -7.45
C ALA A 2 -16.75 4.94 -7.26
N THR A 3 -17.84 5.38 -7.87
CA THR A 3 -18.23 6.79 -8.03
C THR A 3 -18.86 7.39 -6.78
N HIS A 4 -19.89 6.74 -6.21
CA HIS A 4 -20.61 7.25 -5.03
C HIS A 4 -20.14 6.53 -3.75
N LYS A 5 -19.29 7.20 -2.95
CA LYS A 5 -18.78 6.66 -1.68
C LYS A 5 -18.87 7.71 -0.58
N PRO A 6 -19.19 7.30 0.67
CA PRO A 6 -19.03 8.16 1.83
C PRO A 6 -17.58 8.66 1.94
N HIS A 7 -17.42 9.90 2.40
CA HIS A 7 -16.10 10.55 2.50
C HIS A 7 -15.10 9.74 3.34
N ALA A 8 -15.53 9.22 4.50
CA ALA A 8 -14.69 8.39 5.36
C ALA A 8 -14.16 7.13 4.64
N ARG A 9 -15.01 6.47 3.83
CA ARG A 9 -14.60 5.31 3.04
C ARG A 9 -13.60 5.70 1.95
N LYS A 10 -13.79 6.85 1.30
CA LYS A 10 -12.85 7.39 0.30
C LYS A 10 -11.46 7.61 0.90
N LEU A 11 -11.38 8.21 2.10
CA LEU A 11 -10.13 8.44 2.81
C LEU A 11 -9.41 7.13 3.17
N ARG A 12 -10.14 6.15 3.73
CA ARG A 12 -9.58 4.82 4.05
C ARG A 12 -9.02 4.14 2.81
N LEU A 13 -9.75 4.16 1.70
CA LEU A 13 -9.28 3.60 0.42
C LEU A 13 -8.04 4.33 -0.10
N MET A 14 -8.01 5.66 -0.02
CA MET A 14 -6.86 6.46 -0.45
C MET A 14 -5.60 6.14 0.38
N ALA A 15 -5.74 6.02 1.70
CA ALA A 15 -4.64 5.61 2.58
C ALA A 15 -4.11 4.20 2.21
N ARG A 16 -5.02 3.25 1.93
CA ARG A 16 -4.63 1.89 1.48
C ARG A 16 -3.89 1.92 0.15
N THR A 17 -4.29 2.76 -0.80
CA THR A 17 -3.58 2.96 -2.07
C THR A 17 -2.18 3.52 -1.84
N LYS A 18 -2.05 4.62 -1.07
CA LYS A 18 -0.75 5.27 -0.78
C LYS A 18 0.24 4.33 -0.06
N SER A 19 -0.27 3.45 0.80
CA SER A 19 0.57 2.47 1.52
C SER A 19 1.13 1.34 0.64
N ASN A 20 0.54 1.08 -0.54
CA ASN A 20 0.89 -0.08 -1.37
C ASN A 20 2.05 0.21 -2.35
N ARG A 21 3.22 0.56 -1.81
CA ARG A 21 4.42 0.91 -2.60
C ARG A 21 5.63 0.02 -2.26
N ARG A 22 6.67 0.07 -3.10
CA ARG A 22 7.96 -0.60 -2.83
C ARG A 22 8.74 0.17 -1.75
N VAL A 23 9.66 -0.52 -1.09
CA VAL A 23 10.67 0.10 -0.23
C VAL A 23 11.51 1.11 -1.04
N PRO A 24 11.71 2.34 -0.55
CA PRO A 24 12.56 3.32 -1.23
C PRO A 24 14.01 2.87 -1.39
N ALA A 25 14.67 3.33 -2.47
CA ALA A 25 16.05 2.94 -2.79
C ALA A 25 17.05 3.25 -1.68
N TRP A 26 16.98 4.46 -1.11
CA TRP A 26 17.87 4.89 -0.04
C TRP A 26 17.75 4.02 1.23
N VAL A 27 16.56 3.46 1.51
CA VAL A 27 16.37 2.52 2.64
C VAL A 27 17.05 1.19 2.36
N MET A 28 16.95 0.69 1.12
CA MET A 28 17.62 -0.55 0.71
C MET A 28 19.15 -0.42 0.81
N ILE A 29 19.69 0.74 0.42
CA ILE A 29 21.12 1.06 0.54
C ILE A 29 21.52 1.13 2.02
N ARG A 30 20.80 1.91 2.83
CA ARG A 30 21.07 2.06 4.27
C ARG A 30 21.04 0.74 5.05
N THR A 31 20.23 -0.22 4.59
CA THR A 31 20.05 -1.52 5.28
C THR A 31 20.87 -2.64 4.67
N ASN A 32 21.87 -2.35 3.83
CA ASN A 32 22.68 -3.36 3.14
C ASN A 32 21.83 -4.43 2.45
N ARG A 33 20.72 -4.02 1.82
CA ARG A 33 19.78 -4.90 1.12
C ARG A 33 19.10 -5.95 2.02
N ASN A 34 19.07 -5.76 3.33
CA ASN A 34 18.31 -6.64 4.24
C ASN A 34 16.79 -6.45 4.12
N PHE A 35 16.32 -5.24 3.81
CA PHE A 35 14.89 -4.94 3.68
C PHE A 35 14.50 -4.53 2.24
N LEU A 36 14.29 -5.53 1.38
CA LEU A 36 14.01 -5.31 -0.06
C LEU A 36 12.53 -5.23 -0.40
N ARG A 37 11.68 -5.95 0.34
CA ARG A 37 10.25 -6.10 0.06
C ARG A 37 9.43 -5.73 1.29
N HIS A 38 8.48 -4.83 1.09
CA HIS A 38 7.54 -4.47 2.15
C HIS A 38 6.51 -5.60 2.35
N PRO A 39 6.40 -6.20 3.55
CA PRO A 39 5.59 -7.41 3.78
C PRO A 39 4.09 -7.17 3.59
N LYS A 40 3.60 -5.95 3.87
CA LYS A 40 2.17 -5.60 3.72
C LYS A 40 1.79 -5.12 2.31
N ARG A 41 2.61 -5.40 1.28
CA ARG A 41 2.21 -5.16 -0.12
C ARG A 41 1.04 -6.05 -0.49
N ARG A 42 0.14 -5.53 -1.31
CA ARG A 42 -1.09 -6.24 -1.72
C ARG A 42 -1.33 -6.12 -3.22
N ASN A 43 -2.03 -7.10 -3.77
CA ASN A 43 -2.57 -7.05 -5.11
C ASN A 43 -4.10 -7.14 -5.02
N TRP A 44 -4.82 -6.27 -5.72
CA TRP A 44 -6.28 -6.18 -5.72
C TRP A 44 -6.99 -7.46 -6.22
N ARG A 45 -6.30 -8.27 -7.03
CA ARG A 45 -6.79 -9.58 -7.47
C ARG A 45 -6.61 -10.67 -6.42
N ARG A 46 -5.51 -10.64 -5.67
CA ARG A 46 -5.12 -11.72 -4.73
C ARG A 46 -5.65 -11.50 -3.31
N THR A 47 -5.75 -10.26 -2.84
CA THR A 47 -6.13 -9.94 -1.46
C THR A 47 -7.16 -8.83 -1.44
N LYS A 48 -8.33 -9.10 -0.85
CA LYS A 48 -9.41 -8.11 -0.71
C LYS A 48 -9.16 -7.20 0.50
N LEU A 49 -9.57 -5.96 0.37
CA LEU A 49 -9.51 -4.96 1.44
C LEU A 49 -10.73 -5.13 2.36
N LYS A 50 -10.50 -5.27 3.67
CA LYS A 50 -11.55 -5.14 4.68
C LYS A 50 -11.66 -3.65 5.04
N VAL A 51 -12.61 -2.93 4.42
CA VAL A 51 -12.81 -1.47 4.57
C VAL A 51 -14.27 -1.14 4.69
#